data_AF-A0A2N2LQN1-F1
#
_entry.id   AF-A0A2N2LQN1-F1
#
_cell.length_a   1.000
_cell.length_b   1.000
_cell.length_c   1.000
_cell.angle_alpha   90.00
_cell.angle_beta   90.00
_cell.angle_gamma   90.00
#
_symmetry.space_group_name_H-M   'P 1'
#
loop_
_entity.id
_entity.type
_entity.pdbx_description
1 polymer ?
#
loop_
_entity_poly.entity_id
_entity_poly.type
_entity_poly.pdbx_seq_one_letter_code
_entity_poly.pdbx_strand_id
1 'polypeptide(L)' 'SLDRMVAMSYGSLAVQLIKRNETGKLVALHGGKYTTVPINMVLAGQKRVDVTSFYDIDQYRPKIRDFMGVPMFLS' A
#
# COMPACT_ATOMS: atom_id res chain seq x y z
N SER A 1 9.48 13.42 -0.70
CA SER A 1 9.19 13.51 -2.15
C SER A 1 8.43 12.32 -2.69
N LEU A 2 8.71 11.09 -2.23
CA LEU A 2 8.00 9.88 -2.63
C LEU A 2 6.49 9.92 -2.31
N ASP A 3 6.10 10.29 -1.08
CA ASP A 3 4.68 10.31 -0.68
C ASP A 3 3.85 11.25 -1.56
N ARG A 4 4.43 12.39 -1.94
CA ARG A 4 3.81 13.32 -2.87
C ARG A 4 3.61 12.71 -4.25
N MET A 5 4.61 11.98 -4.76
CA MET A 5 4.52 11.29 -6.04
C MET A 5 3.41 10.23 -6.00
N VAL A 6 3.41 9.38 -4.96
CA VAL A 6 2.39 8.32 -4.79
C VAL A 6 1.00 8.92 -4.69
N ALA A 7 0.80 9.97 -3.90
CA ALA A 7 -0.49 10.65 -3.77
C ALA A 7 -1.02 11.19 -5.11
N MET A 8 -0.15 11.83 -5.91
CA MET A 8 -0.53 12.34 -7.24
C MET A 8 -0.89 11.21 -8.20
N SER A 9 -0.14 10.11 -8.19
CA SER A 9 -0.45 8.93 -9.00
C SER A 9 -1.78 8.29 -8.60
N TYR A 10 -2.07 8.19 -7.30
CA TYR A 10 -3.37 7.71 -6.81
C TYR A 10 -4.54 8.56 -7.29
N GLY A 11 -4.43 9.89 -7.17
CA GLY A 11 -5.46 10.82 -7.64
C GLY A 11 -5.69 10.72 -9.16
N SER A 12 -4.61 10.68 -9.94
CA SER A 12 -4.68 10.53 -11.40
C SER A 12 -5.39 9.24 -11.81
N LEU A 13 -5.04 8.11 -11.18
CA LEU A 13 -5.68 6.82 -11.46
C LEU A 13 -7.15 6.80 -11.06
N ALA A 14 -7.52 7.42 -9.94
CA ALA A 14 -8.92 7.55 -9.53
C ALA A 14 -9.73 8.34 -10.57
N VAL A 15 -9.20 9.44 -11.08
CA VAL A 15 -9.84 10.21 -12.17
C VAL A 15 -9.97 9.37 -13.44
N GLN A 16 -8.96 8.56 -13.79
CA GLN A 16 -9.04 7.66 -14.94
C GLN A 16 -10.15 6.61 -14.80
N LEU A 17 -10.35 6.04 -13.61
CA LEU A 17 -11.46 5.11 -13.35
C LEU A 17 -12.82 5.78 -13.54
N ILE A 18 -12.98 7.01 -13.03
CA ILE A 18 -14.19 7.80 -13.23
C ILE A 18 -14.45 8.02 -14.73
N LYS A 19 -13.43 8.43 -15.50
CA LYS A 19 -13.57 8.65 -16.95
C LYS A 19 -13.94 7.37 -17.71
N ARG A 20 -13.59 6.19 -17.18
CA ARG A 20 -13.94 4.88 -17.75
C ARG A 20 -15.28 4.34 -17.25
N ASN A 21 -16.02 5.08 -16.41
CA ASN A 21 -17.21 4.62 -15.69
C ASN A 21 -16.98 3.34 -14.87
N GLU A 22 -15.73 3.12 -14.41
CA GLU A 22 -15.39 1.99 -13.55
C GLU A 22 -15.61 2.37 -12.08
N THR A 23 -16.71 1.89 -11.50
CA THR A 23 -17.10 2.17 -10.10
C THR A 23 -16.86 0.95 -9.20
N GLY A 24 -16.90 1.16 -7.88
CA GLY A 24 -16.71 0.07 -6.89
C GLY A 24 -15.27 -0.44 -6.78
N LYS A 25 -14.29 0.30 -7.30
CA LYS A 25 -12.86 -0.02 -7.25
C LYS A 25 -12.09 1.02 -6.43
N LEU A 26 -11.03 0.57 -5.77
CA LEU A 26 -10.06 1.39 -5.06
C LEU A 26 -8.71 1.30 -5.76
N VAL A 27 -8.00 2.43 -5.84
CA VAL A 27 -6.60 2.44 -6.27
C VAL A 27 -5.73 1.87 -5.14
N ALA A 28 -4.78 1.02 -5.50
CA ALA A 28 -3.87 0.37 -4.58
C ALA A 28 -2.44 0.34 -5.14
N LEU A 29 -1.49 0.06 -4.26
CA LEU A 29 -0.08 -0.14 -4.59
C LEU A 29 0.33 -1.50 -4.03
N HIS A 30 0.74 -2.41 -4.91
CA HIS A 30 1.11 -3.77 -4.55
C HIS A 30 2.45 -4.13 -5.20
N GLY A 31 3.44 -4.55 -4.40
CA GLY A 31 4.77 -4.87 -4.91
C GLY A 31 5.44 -3.72 -5.68
N GLY A 32 5.18 -2.47 -5.29
CA GLY A 32 5.71 -1.27 -5.97
C GLY A 32 5.01 -0.91 -7.28
N LYS A 33 3.90 -1.58 -7.64
CA LYS A 33 3.11 -1.30 -8.84
C LYS A 33 1.71 -0.82 -8.47
N TYR A 34 1.22 0.19 -9.19
CA TYR A 34 -0.15 0.68 -9.04
C TYR A 34 -1.14 -0.33 -9.63
N THR A 35 -2.24 -0.56 -8.92
CA THR A 35 -3.30 -1.50 -9.31
C THR A 35 -4.66 -1.00 -8.79
N THR A 36 -5.71 -1.77 -9.04
CA THR A 36 -7.04 -1.54 -8.47
C THR A 36 -7.56 -2.79 -7.80
N VAL A 37 -8.27 -2.62 -6.69
CA VAL A 37 -8.93 -3.69 -5.96
C VAL A 37 -10.42 -3.38 -5.76
N PRO A 38 -11.29 -4.38 -5.57
CA PRO A 38 -12.68 -4.14 -5.20
C PRO A 38 -12.83 -3.37 -3.88
N ILE A 39 -13.77 -2.44 -3.79
CA ILE A 39 -13.96 -1.61 -2.58
C ILE A 39 -14.37 -2.42 -1.33
N ASN A 40 -15.09 -3.53 -1.53
CA ASN A 40 -15.48 -4.44 -0.45
C ASN A 40 -14.28 -5.15 0.20
N MET A 41 -13.11 -5.18 -0.45
CA MET A 41 -11.89 -5.77 0.11
C MET A 41 -11.43 -5.06 1.39
N VAL A 42 -11.74 -3.77 1.55
CA VAL A 42 -11.39 -3.01 2.78
C VAL A 42 -12.11 -3.55 4.01
N LEU A 43 -13.28 -4.17 3.82
CA LEU A 43 -14.05 -4.78 4.90
C LEU A 43 -13.58 -6.20 5.21
N ALA A 44 -12.79 -6.82 4.34
CA ALA A 44 -12.45 -8.23 4.41
C ALA A 44 -11.38 -8.54 5.48
N GLY A 45 -10.68 -7.55 6.02
CA GLY A 45 -9.71 -7.81 7.07
C GLY A 45 -8.96 -6.59 7.57
N GLN A 46 -8.39 -6.73 8.76
CA GLN A 46 -7.50 -5.75 9.35
C GLN A 46 -6.07 -5.98 8.84
N LYS A 47 -5.43 -4.95 8.27
CA LYS A 47 -4.01 -5.01 7.93
C LYS A 47 -3.20 -5.18 9.22
N ARG A 48 -2.46 -6.28 9.33
CA ARG A 48 -1.57 -6.55 10.46
C ARG A 48 -0.12 -6.35 10.04
N VAL A 49 0.65 -5.70 10.90
CA VAL A 49 2.09 -5.56 10.74
C VAL A 49 2.75 -6.84 11.21
N ASP A 50 3.72 -7.36 10.45
CA ASP A 50 4.57 -8.46 10.90
C ASP A 50 5.60 -7.93 11.93
N VAL A 51 5.16 -7.86 13.18
CA VAL A 51 5.98 -7.40 14.31
C VAL A 51 7.21 -8.29 14.45
N THR A 52 7.07 -9.61 14.33
CA THR A 52 8.20 -10.55 14.48
C THR A 52 9.33 -10.26 13.50
N SER A 53 8.99 -9.96 12.23
CA SER A 53 9.99 -9.66 11.21
C SER A 53 10.57 -8.25 11.29
N PHE A 54 9.75 -7.25 11.64
CA PHE A 54 10.12 -5.84 11.48
C PHE A 54 10.35 -5.09 12.79
N TYR A 55 9.90 -5.58 13.95
CA TYR A 55 9.95 -4.83 15.21
C TYR A 55 10.39 -5.69 16.40
N ASP A 56 11.03 -5.04 17.35
CA ASP A 56 11.15 -5.51 18.74
C ASP A 56 9.86 -5.11 19.48
N ILE A 57 9.13 -6.07 20.03
CA ILE A 57 7.83 -5.82 20.66
C ILE A 57 7.97 -5.07 21.99
N ASP A 58 9.04 -5.31 22.73
CA ASP A 58 9.24 -4.74 24.07
C ASP A 58 9.74 -3.30 23.98
N GLN A 59 10.61 -3.02 23.00
CA GLN A 59 11.19 -1.69 22.80
C GLN A 59 10.49 -0.86 21.72
N TYR A 60 9.55 -1.46 20.97
CA TYR A 60 8.86 -0.85 19.83
C TYR A 60 9.81 -0.25 18.78
N ARG A 61 10.96 -0.91 18.57
CA ARG A 61 12.03 -0.45 17.65
C ARG A 61 12.06 -1.28 16.37
N PRO A 62 12.28 -0.67 15.20
CA PRO A 62 12.40 -1.41 13.96
C PRO A 62 13.70 -2.22 13.94
N LYS A 63 13.63 -3.44 13.43
CA LYS A 63 14.79 -4.28 13.13
C LYS A 63 15.40 -3.78 11.82
N ILE A 64 16.56 -3.12 11.91
CA ILE A 64 17.30 -2.67 10.73
C ILE A 64 18.00 -3.90 10.13
N ARG A 65 17.41 -4.49 9.09
CA ARG A 65 17.99 -5.57 8.28
C ARG A 65 18.49 -5.02 6.95
N ASP A 66 19.28 -5.81 6.21
CA ASP A 66 19.60 -5.46 4.82
C ASP A 66 18.29 -5.34 4.02
N PHE A 67 18.05 -4.16 3.47
CA PHE A 67 16.84 -3.81 2.73
C PHE A 67 16.95 -4.14 1.23
N MET A 68 18.10 -4.67 0.77
CA MET A 68 18.27 -5.09 -0.61
C MET A 68 17.22 -6.14 -0.99
N GLY A 69 16.37 -5.80 -1.96
CA GLY A 69 15.28 -6.67 -2.45
C GLY A 69 13.97 -6.60 -1.64
N VAL A 70 13.92 -5.85 -0.54
CA VAL A 70 12.68 -5.65 0.24
C VAL A 70 11.80 -4.60 -0.45
N PRO A 71 10.50 -4.85 -0.63
CA PRO A 71 9.62 -3.86 -1.23
C PRO A 71 9.54 -2.61 -0.36
N MET A 72 9.64 -1.45 -1.02
CA MET A 72 9.57 -0.13 -0.38
C MET A 72 8.27 0.10 0.41
N PHE A 73 7.19 -0.59 0.03
CA PHE A 73 5.89 -0.54 0.71
C PHE A 73 5.57 -1.92 1.28
N LEU A 74 5.28 -1.95 2.58
CA LEU A 74 4.77 -3.13 3.26
C LEU A 74 3.41 -3.49 2.64
N SER A 75 3.36 -4.63 1.94
CA SER A 75 2.12 -5.17 1.38
C SER A 75 1.27 -5.78 2.49
#